data_AF-A0A5B6ZMB9-F1
#
_entry.id   AF-A0A5B6ZMB9-F1
#
_cell.length_a   1.000
_cell.length_b   1.000
_cell.length_c   1.000
_cell.angle_alpha   90.00
_cell.angle_beta   90.00
_cell.angle_gamma   90.00
#
_symmetry.space_group_name_H-M   'P 1'
#
loop_
_entity.id
_entity.type
_entity.pdbx_description
1 polymer ?
#
loop_
_entity_poly.entity_id
_entity_poly.type
_entity_poly.pdbx_seq_one_letter_code
_entity_poly.pdbx_strand_id
1 'polypeptide(L)'
;MENGVVRESGAAAIVFSDEEVREISGLKRGDDYVEVTCGCTSHRYGDAVGRLRVFVSGDLEISCECTPGCHEDKMTPAAFEKHSGRETARKWKNNVWVMLNGEKVPLLKTSLLKYYNQASKSANGSHRSHNGRVFHRDEFVRCSRCNKERRFRLRTKEECRIYHDALADVNWKCADMPYDRITCDDDEERASRRVYKGCSRSPTCRGCTSCVCFGCEICRFSDCGCQTCIDFTRNAKT
;
A
#
# COMPACT_ATOMS: atom_id res chain seq x y z
N MET A 1 36.97 -27.87 1.45
CA MET A 1 35.63 -27.45 1.92
C MET A 1 35.76 -25.99 2.32
N GLU A 2 35.43 -25.08 1.42
CA GLU A 2 35.26 -23.66 1.76
C GLU A 2 33.83 -23.29 1.36
N ASN A 3 32.97 -23.22 2.37
CA ASN A 3 31.60 -22.75 2.24
C ASN A 3 31.66 -21.23 2.05
N GLY A 4 31.58 -20.79 0.79
CA GLY A 4 31.31 -19.40 0.45
C GLY A 4 29.87 -19.06 0.83
N VAL A 5 29.71 -18.40 1.98
CA VAL A 5 28.43 -17.79 2.39
C VAL A 5 28.21 -16.59 1.47
N VAL A 6 27.41 -16.80 0.42
CA VAL A 6 26.89 -15.70 -0.41
C VAL A 6 25.94 -14.89 0.48
N ARG A 7 26.34 -13.67 0.79
CA ARG A 7 25.51 -12.70 1.51
C ARG A 7 24.40 -12.26 0.56
N GLU A 8 23.22 -12.86 0.67
CA GLU A 8 21.98 -12.28 0.14
C GLU A 8 21.67 -11.00 0.94
N SER A 9 22.04 -9.85 0.39
CA SER A 9 21.67 -8.54 0.93
C SER A 9 21.14 -7.69 -0.22
N GLY A 10 19.91 -7.99 -0.64
CA GLY A 10 19.13 -7.20 -1.60
C GLY A 10 17.88 -6.62 -0.94
N ALA A 11 17.50 -5.41 -1.31
CA ALA A 11 16.31 -4.72 -0.78
C ALA A 11 15.03 -5.53 -1.04
N ALA A 12 14.97 -6.33 -2.12
CA ALA A 12 13.84 -7.23 -2.39
C ALA A 12 13.62 -8.31 -1.31
N ALA A 13 14.68 -8.78 -0.65
CA ALA A 13 14.58 -9.74 0.46
C ALA A 13 13.96 -9.13 1.73
N ILE A 14 13.98 -7.79 1.83
CA ILE A 14 13.40 -7.04 2.95
C ILE A 14 11.89 -6.82 2.73
N VAL A 15 11.42 -6.81 1.48
CA VAL A 15 10.04 -6.41 1.14
C VAL A 15 9.03 -7.55 1.22
N PHE A 16 9.40 -8.78 0.85
CA PHE A 16 8.52 -9.96 0.98
C PHE A 16 9.19 -11.03 1.83
N SER A 17 8.52 -11.50 2.89
CA SER A 17 9.05 -12.61 3.68
C SER A 17 9.05 -13.91 2.87
N ASP A 18 9.93 -14.85 3.20
CA ASP A 18 9.97 -16.16 2.54
C ASP A 18 8.60 -16.85 2.59
N GLU A 19 7.91 -16.78 3.73
CA GLU A 19 6.58 -17.34 3.89
C GLU A 19 5.54 -16.72 2.96
N GLU A 20 5.66 -15.44 2.64
CA GLU A 20 4.70 -14.71 1.80
C GLU A 20 4.80 -15.08 0.31
N VAL A 21 5.94 -15.59 -0.16
CA VAL A 21 6.21 -15.80 -1.59
C VAL A 21 6.73 -17.19 -1.98
N ARG A 22 7.18 -18.02 -1.03
CA ARG A 22 7.78 -19.35 -1.31
C ARG A 22 6.87 -20.31 -2.09
N GLU A 23 5.55 -20.13 -1.99
CA GLU A 23 4.54 -20.99 -2.62
C GLU A 23 4.15 -20.51 -4.02
N ILE A 24 4.67 -19.35 -4.44
CA ILE A 24 4.39 -18.75 -5.74
C ILE A 24 5.37 -19.30 -6.77
N SER A 25 4.83 -19.84 -7.87
CA SER A 25 5.66 -20.43 -8.93
C SER A 25 6.46 -19.36 -9.67
N GLY A 26 7.67 -19.75 -10.09
CA GLY A 26 8.57 -18.87 -10.84
C GLY A 26 9.23 -17.77 -10.01
N LEU A 27 9.21 -17.89 -8.68
CA LEU A 27 9.83 -16.93 -7.78
C LEU A 27 11.33 -16.75 -8.10
N LYS A 28 11.73 -15.51 -8.35
CA LYS A 28 13.12 -15.06 -8.35
C LYS A 28 13.23 -13.76 -7.59
N ARG A 29 14.36 -13.56 -6.90
CA ARG A 29 14.68 -12.31 -6.22
C ARG A 29 15.75 -11.58 -7.01
N GLY A 30 15.43 -10.37 -7.45
CA GLY A 30 16.41 -9.39 -7.92
C GLY A 30 16.88 -8.50 -6.77
N ASP A 31 17.74 -7.53 -7.07
CA ASP A 31 18.26 -6.60 -6.06
C ASP A 31 17.13 -5.72 -5.48
N ASP A 32 16.20 -5.29 -6.33
CA ASP A 32 15.12 -4.34 -6.05
C ASP A 32 13.72 -4.83 -6.47
N TYR A 33 13.57 -6.11 -6.84
CA TYR A 33 12.27 -6.70 -7.18
C TYR A 33 12.15 -8.19 -6.81
N VAL A 34 10.91 -8.66 -6.72
CA VAL A 34 10.58 -10.09 -6.83
C VAL A 34 9.89 -10.37 -8.16
N GLU A 35 10.27 -11.45 -8.83
CA GLU A 35 9.68 -11.89 -10.09
C GLU A 35 8.93 -13.20 -9.85
N VAL A 36 7.75 -13.36 -10.45
CA VAL A 36 6.91 -14.55 -10.33
C VAL A 36 6.22 -14.86 -11.66
N THR A 37 5.78 -16.10 -11.84
CA THR A 37 4.92 -16.47 -12.97
C THR A 37 3.54 -15.87 -12.80
N CYS A 38 3.05 -15.21 -13.84
CA CYS A 38 1.70 -14.65 -13.90
C CYS A 38 1.01 -15.01 -15.22
N GLY A 39 -0.29 -14.72 -15.29
CA GLY A 39 -1.03 -14.84 -16.53
C GLY A 39 -2.39 -14.19 -16.47
N CYS A 40 -3.11 -14.21 -17.59
CA CYS A 40 -4.47 -13.72 -17.72
C CYS A 40 -5.22 -14.64 -18.68
N THR A 41 -6.38 -15.13 -18.25
CA THR A 41 -7.14 -16.14 -19.01
C THR A 41 -8.23 -15.47 -19.85
N SER A 42 -8.17 -15.57 -21.17
CA SER A 42 -9.26 -15.18 -22.07
C SER A 42 -10.19 -16.34 -22.37
N HIS A 43 -11.51 -16.08 -22.41
CA HIS A 43 -12.48 -17.08 -22.84
C HIS A 43 -12.28 -17.53 -24.30
N ARG A 44 -11.73 -16.65 -25.15
CA ARG A 44 -11.56 -16.93 -26.58
C ARG A 44 -10.19 -17.53 -26.90
N TYR A 45 -9.15 -17.10 -26.19
CA TYR A 45 -7.75 -17.38 -26.56
C TYR A 45 -7.00 -18.23 -25.53
N GLY A 46 -7.64 -18.60 -24.41
CA GLY A 46 -6.97 -19.33 -23.34
C GLY A 46 -6.03 -18.43 -22.53
N ASP A 47 -4.97 -19.00 -21.97
CA ASP A 47 -4.04 -18.29 -21.10
C ASP A 47 -2.98 -17.51 -21.90
N ALA A 48 -2.90 -16.21 -21.64
CA ALA A 48 -1.68 -15.47 -21.89
C ALA A 48 -0.81 -15.56 -20.63
N VAL A 49 0.41 -16.07 -20.74
CA VAL A 49 1.37 -16.18 -19.64
C VAL A 49 2.44 -15.11 -19.72
N GLY A 50 3.04 -14.77 -18.58
CA GLY A 50 4.14 -13.82 -18.50
C GLY A 50 4.83 -13.87 -17.15
N ARG A 51 5.80 -12.97 -16.95
CA ARG A 51 6.52 -12.83 -15.68
C ARG A 51 6.26 -11.48 -15.06
N LEU A 52 5.68 -11.48 -13.87
CA LEU A 52 5.39 -10.27 -13.10
C LEU A 52 6.58 -9.95 -12.21
N ARG A 53 7.11 -8.74 -12.34
CA ARG A 53 8.03 -8.13 -11.38
C ARG A 53 7.28 -7.17 -10.48
N VAL A 54 7.52 -7.30 -9.19
CA VAL A 54 7.06 -6.40 -8.14
C VAL A 54 8.29 -5.72 -7.55
N PHE A 55 8.45 -4.44 -7.85
CA PHE A 55 9.59 -3.65 -7.39
C PHE A 55 9.38 -3.14 -5.97
N VAL A 56 10.47 -2.90 -5.24
CA VAL A 56 10.43 -2.26 -3.92
C VAL A 56 9.82 -0.86 -3.96
N SER A 57 9.88 -0.18 -5.12
CA SER A 57 9.18 1.10 -5.38
C SER A 57 7.66 0.98 -5.37
N GLY A 58 7.13 -0.25 -5.51
CA GLY A 58 5.71 -0.52 -5.70
C GLY A 58 5.29 -0.56 -7.16
N ASP A 59 6.21 -0.39 -8.11
CA ASP A 59 5.93 -0.56 -9.53
C ASP A 59 5.69 -2.02 -9.90
N LEU A 60 4.87 -2.24 -10.93
CA LEU A 60 4.58 -3.55 -11.49
C LEU A 60 4.91 -3.57 -12.97
N GLU A 61 5.70 -4.55 -13.37
CA GLU A 61 6.08 -4.79 -14.77
C GLU A 61 5.76 -6.24 -15.12
N ILE A 62 5.13 -6.46 -16.26
CA ILE A 62 4.92 -7.79 -16.83
C ILE A 62 5.73 -7.89 -18.11
N SER A 63 6.59 -8.89 -18.18
CA SER A 63 7.19 -9.36 -19.44
C SER A 63 6.28 -10.44 -20.02
N CYS A 64 5.71 -10.19 -21.20
CA CYS A 64 4.77 -11.11 -21.84
C CYS A 64 5.50 -12.29 -22.49
N GLU A 65 4.98 -13.50 -22.28
CA GLU A 65 5.51 -14.74 -22.87
C GLU A 65 4.36 -15.58 -23.51
N CYS A 66 3.29 -14.91 -23.94
CA CYS A 66 2.05 -15.56 -24.40
C CYS A 66 2.22 -16.40 -25.68
N THR A 67 3.12 -15.98 -26.58
CA THR A 67 3.46 -16.69 -27.81
C THR A 67 4.94 -16.52 -28.15
N PRO A 68 5.57 -17.50 -28.82
CA PRO A 68 6.88 -17.31 -29.41
C PRO A 68 6.85 -16.13 -30.40
N GLY A 69 7.70 -15.12 -30.19
CA GLY A 69 7.73 -13.92 -31.02
C GLY A 69 6.77 -12.80 -30.61
N CYS A 70 6.18 -12.85 -29.40
CA CYS A 70 5.52 -11.69 -28.84
C CYS A 70 6.53 -10.54 -28.71
N HIS A 71 6.34 -9.47 -29.51
CA HIS A 71 7.20 -8.29 -29.56
C HIS A 71 6.80 -7.21 -28.57
N GLU A 72 5.74 -7.45 -27.80
CA GLU A 72 5.31 -6.54 -26.76
C GLU A 72 6.33 -6.63 -25.62
N ASP A 73 7.04 -5.52 -25.40
CA ASP A 73 8.03 -5.39 -24.35
C ASP A 73 7.36 -5.41 -22.95
N LYS A 74 8.14 -5.04 -21.92
CA LYS A 74 7.69 -4.71 -20.58
C LYS A 74 6.43 -3.84 -20.58
N MET A 75 5.38 -4.32 -19.92
CA MET A 75 4.09 -3.64 -19.87
C MET A 75 3.48 -3.64 -18.47
N THR A 76 2.53 -2.73 -18.23
CA THR A 76 1.77 -2.72 -16.98
C THR A 76 0.79 -3.89 -16.92
N PRO A 77 0.35 -4.33 -15.72
CA PRO A 77 -0.68 -5.37 -15.60
C PRO A 77 -2.00 -5.04 -16.32
N ALA A 78 -2.37 -3.76 -16.41
CA ALA A 78 -3.55 -3.32 -17.16
C ALA A 78 -3.36 -3.44 -18.68
N ALA A 79 -2.16 -3.11 -19.17
CA ALA A 79 -1.81 -3.32 -20.58
C ALA A 79 -1.77 -4.82 -20.92
N PHE A 80 -1.25 -5.66 -20.02
CA PHE A 80 -1.25 -7.11 -20.18
C PHE A 80 -2.65 -7.72 -20.21
N GLU A 81 -3.55 -7.27 -19.33
CA GLU A 81 -4.96 -7.66 -19.38
C GLU A 81 -5.59 -7.34 -20.75
N LYS A 82 -5.34 -6.14 -21.28
CA LYS A 82 -5.81 -5.77 -22.62
C LYS A 82 -5.19 -6.65 -23.70
N HIS A 83 -3.87 -6.84 -23.66
CA HIS A 83 -3.11 -7.67 -24.58
C HIS A 83 -3.61 -9.13 -24.61
N SER A 84 -4.00 -9.70 -23.47
CA SER A 84 -4.57 -11.04 -23.37
C SER A 84 -5.97 -11.19 -23.99
N GLY A 85 -6.55 -10.13 -24.56
CA GLY A 85 -7.87 -10.15 -25.19
C GLY A 85 -9.03 -9.90 -24.21
N ARG A 86 -8.79 -9.20 -23.09
CA ARG A 86 -9.83 -8.76 -22.12
C ARG A 86 -10.09 -7.25 -22.14
N GLU A 87 -10.12 -6.64 -23.34
CA GLU A 87 -10.17 -5.18 -23.53
C GLU A 87 -11.30 -4.42 -22.78
N THR A 88 -12.42 -5.08 -22.44
CA THR A 88 -13.56 -4.45 -21.74
C THR A 88 -13.50 -4.55 -20.22
N ALA A 89 -12.69 -5.45 -19.67
CA ALA A 89 -12.62 -5.67 -18.24
C ALA A 89 -11.49 -4.81 -17.67
N ARG A 90 -11.77 -3.64 -17.09
CA ARG A 90 -10.77 -2.81 -16.39
C ARG A 90 -10.49 -3.36 -14.97
N LYS A 91 -10.26 -4.66 -14.85
CA LYS A 91 -10.22 -5.38 -13.58
C LYS A 91 -8.96 -6.23 -13.46
N TRP A 92 -7.82 -5.75 -13.96
CA TRP A 92 -6.56 -6.50 -14.00
C TRP A 92 -6.18 -7.11 -12.65
N LYS A 93 -6.47 -6.46 -11.52
CA LYS A 93 -6.20 -7.04 -10.18
C LYS A 93 -6.94 -8.38 -9.93
N ASN A 94 -8.11 -8.55 -10.55
CA ASN A 94 -8.90 -9.78 -10.48
C ASN A 94 -8.57 -10.76 -11.62
N ASN A 95 -8.19 -10.23 -12.78
CA ASN A 95 -8.05 -11.04 -14.00
C ASN A 95 -6.62 -11.54 -14.23
N VAL A 96 -5.62 -10.75 -13.83
CA VAL A 96 -4.24 -11.20 -13.79
C VAL A 96 -4.08 -12.06 -12.55
N TRP A 97 -3.62 -13.28 -12.77
CA TRP A 97 -3.40 -14.30 -11.75
C TRP A 97 -1.91 -14.63 -11.64
N VAL A 98 -1.53 -15.23 -10.52
CA VAL A 98 -0.26 -15.91 -10.32
C VAL A 98 -0.51 -17.37 -9.97
N MET A 99 0.47 -18.23 -10.20
CA MET A 99 0.38 -19.64 -9.82
C MET A 99 0.85 -19.80 -8.37
N LEU A 100 -0.06 -20.22 -7.50
CA LEU A 100 0.22 -20.52 -6.10
C LEU A 100 -0.12 -21.99 -5.86
N ASN A 101 0.87 -22.81 -5.50
CA ASN A 101 0.72 -24.26 -5.33
C ASN A 101 0.01 -24.97 -6.52
N GLY A 102 0.25 -24.50 -7.75
CA GLY A 102 -0.39 -25.05 -8.96
C GLY A 102 -1.79 -24.52 -9.27
N GLU A 103 -2.33 -23.63 -8.44
CA GLU A 103 -3.63 -22.98 -8.67
C GLU A 103 -3.48 -21.54 -9.16
N LYS A 104 -4.40 -21.12 -10.05
CA LYS A 104 -4.48 -19.74 -10.52
C LYS A 104 -5.17 -18.87 -9.47
N VAL A 105 -4.39 -18.04 -8.79
CA VAL A 105 -4.89 -17.12 -7.77
C VAL A 105 -4.83 -15.68 -8.30
N PRO A 106 -5.95 -14.93 -8.30
CA PRO A 106 -5.95 -13.52 -8.68
C PRO A 106 -4.96 -12.70 -7.86
N LEU A 107 -4.27 -11.75 -8.49
CA LEU A 107 -3.31 -10.86 -7.81
C LEU A 107 -3.93 -10.12 -6.62
N LEU A 108 -5.21 -9.74 -6.69
CA LEU A 108 -5.92 -9.11 -5.57
C LEU A 108 -5.94 -9.96 -4.29
N LYS A 109 -5.85 -11.29 -4.43
CA LYS A 109 -5.89 -12.24 -3.33
C LYS A 109 -4.50 -12.61 -2.80
N THR A 110 -3.42 -12.09 -3.39
CA THR A 110 -2.05 -12.40 -2.97
C THR A 110 -1.41 -11.26 -2.18
N SER A 111 -0.31 -11.59 -1.51
CA SER A 111 0.57 -10.63 -0.83
C SER A 111 1.29 -9.69 -1.81
N LEU A 112 1.41 -10.03 -3.09
CA LEU A 112 2.20 -9.29 -4.08
C LEU A 112 1.74 -7.84 -4.31
N LEU A 113 0.47 -7.53 -4.04
CA LEU A 113 -0.04 -6.16 -4.13
C LEU A 113 0.12 -5.35 -2.82
N LYS A 114 0.78 -5.91 -1.79
CA LYS A 114 1.00 -5.27 -0.48
C LYS A 114 1.72 -3.93 -0.60
N TYR A 115 2.66 -3.84 -1.54
CA TYR A 115 3.46 -2.63 -1.82
C TYR A 115 3.10 -1.95 -3.14
N TYR A 116 2.12 -2.47 -3.88
CA TYR A 116 1.64 -1.84 -5.11
C TYR A 116 1.00 -0.49 -4.77
N ASN A 117 1.81 0.54 -4.85
CA ASN A 117 1.46 1.87 -4.41
C ASN A 117 0.90 2.66 -5.60
N GLN A 118 -0.09 3.48 -5.29
CA GLN A 118 -0.73 4.44 -6.19
C GLN A 118 0.22 5.61 -6.54
N ALA A 119 1.51 5.33 -6.78
CA ALA A 119 2.55 6.31 -7.06
C ALA A 119 2.45 6.90 -8.48
N SER A 120 1.71 6.26 -9.39
CA SER A 120 1.49 6.73 -10.77
C SER A 120 0.29 7.68 -10.95
N LYS A 121 -0.33 8.19 -9.87
CA LYS A 121 -1.37 9.24 -9.99
C LYS A 121 -0.84 10.68 -9.98
N SER A 122 0.48 10.87 -9.99
CA SER A 122 1.10 12.20 -9.96
C SER A 122 1.50 12.74 -11.34
N ALA A 123 1.23 12.03 -12.43
CA ALA A 123 1.41 12.55 -13.78
C ALA A 123 0.08 12.48 -14.54
N ASN A 124 -0.48 13.65 -14.82
CA ASN A 124 -1.66 13.91 -15.66
C ASN A 124 -3.04 13.82 -14.99
N GLY A 125 -3.51 15.01 -14.58
CA GLY A 125 -4.69 15.60 -15.20
C GLY A 125 -6.05 15.01 -14.80
N SER A 126 -6.75 15.77 -13.95
CA SER A 126 -8.21 15.95 -13.96
C SER A 126 -9.05 14.78 -14.47
N HIS A 127 -9.51 13.90 -13.57
CA HIS A 127 -10.94 13.61 -13.41
C HIS A 127 -11.12 12.61 -12.26
N ARG A 128 -11.89 13.06 -11.28
CA ARG A 128 -12.20 12.37 -10.03
C ARG A 128 -12.90 11.05 -10.32
N SER A 129 -12.31 9.94 -9.87
CA SER A 129 -13.10 8.81 -9.36
C SER A 129 -12.76 8.63 -7.88
N HIS A 130 -13.80 8.65 -7.05
CA HIS A 130 -13.72 8.60 -5.58
C HIS A 130 -13.14 7.29 -5.00
N ASN A 131 -12.61 6.38 -5.82
CA ASN A 131 -12.20 5.02 -5.44
C ASN A 131 -10.69 4.82 -5.27
N GLY A 132 -9.91 5.89 -5.11
CA GLY A 132 -8.46 5.77 -4.93
C GLY A 132 -7.84 6.87 -4.08
N ARG A 133 -8.58 7.39 -3.10
CA ARG A 133 -7.96 8.18 -2.02
C ARG A 133 -7.24 7.19 -1.11
N VAL A 134 -5.99 7.50 -0.77
CA VAL A 134 -5.33 6.86 0.36
C VAL A 134 -6.14 7.21 1.61
N PHE A 135 -6.58 6.21 2.35
CA PHE A 135 -7.37 6.41 3.57
C PHE A 135 -6.53 5.99 4.75
N HIS A 136 -6.00 6.93 5.54
CA HIS A 136 -5.39 6.55 6.80
C HIS A 136 -6.46 6.37 7.86
N ARG A 137 -6.18 5.49 8.82
CA ARG A 137 -7.02 5.36 10.00
C ARG A 137 -7.01 6.66 10.82
N ASP A 138 -8.09 6.94 11.53
CA ASP A 138 -8.10 8.03 12.51
C ASP A 138 -7.16 7.71 13.68
N GLU A 139 -6.55 8.76 14.22
CA GLU A 139 -5.74 8.67 15.45
C GLU A 139 -6.30 9.58 16.53
N PHE A 140 -5.75 9.49 17.73
CA PHE A 140 -6.25 10.21 18.90
C PHE A 140 -5.09 10.92 19.60
N VAL A 141 -5.37 12.13 20.08
CA VAL A 141 -4.45 12.89 20.93
C VAL A 141 -5.13 13.11 22.28
N ARG A 142 -4.35 12.97 23.36
CA ARG A 142 -4.82 13.18 24.73
C ARG A 142 -4.68 14.65 25.10
N CYS A 143 -5.75 15.25 25.60
CA CYS A 143 -5.70 16.59 26.16
C CYS A 143 -4.88 16.61 27.45
N SER A 144 -3.88 17.49 27.52
CA SER A 144 -3.02 17.67 28.70
C SER A 144 -3.76 18.15 29.96
N ARG A 145 -4.91 18.84 29.80
CA ARG A 145 -5.71 19.39 30.90
C ARG A 145 -6.72 18.42 31.50
N CYS A 146 -7.52 17.76 30.66
CA CYS A 146 -8.62 16.91 31.12
C CYS A 146 -8.42 15.42 30.86
N ASN A 147 -7.30 15.02 30.24
CA ASN A 147 -6.96 13.64 29.89
C ASN A 147 -7.91 12.92 28.92
N LYS A 148 -8.94 13.59 28.39
CA LYS A 148 -9.81 13.05 27.35
C LYS A 148 -9.06 12.91 26.02
N GLU A 149 -9.33 11.84 25.29
CA GLU A 149 -8.84 11.58 23.95
C GLU A 149 -9.75 12.23 22.91
N ARG A 150 -9.15 12.96 21.97
CA ARG A 150 -9.84 13.62 20.85
C ARG A 150 -9.38 13.03 19.53
N ARG A 151 -10.33 12.77 18.63
CA ARG A 151 -10.10 12.08 17.36
C ARG A 151 -9.61 13.03 16.28
N PHE A 152 -8.53 12.63 15.62
CA PHE A 152 -7.97 13.28 14.44
C PHE A 152 -8.25 12.44 13.20
N ARG A 153 -8.87 13.06 12.20
CA ARG A 153 -9.00 12.49 10.86
C ARG A 153 -7.67 12.63 10.15
N LEU A 154 -7.31 11.67 9.31
CA LEU A 154 -6.03 11.65 8.60
C LEU A 154 -6.28 11.39 7.09
N ARG A 155 -7.13 12.18 6.44
CA ARG A 155 -7.53 11.97 5.04
C ARG A 155 -6.79 12.86 4.05
N THR A 156 -6.25 13.98 4.52
CA THR A 156 -5.53 14.99 3.73
C THR A 156 -4.17 15.29 4.34
N LYS A 157 -3.27 15.90 3.56
CA LYS A 157 -1.94 16.27 4.05
C LYS A 157 -2.03 17.29 5.18
N GLU A 158 -2.98 18.20 5.08
CA GLU A 158 -3.27 19.24 6.06
C GLU A 158 -3.76 18.63 7.38
N GLU A 159 -4.72 17.70 7.32
CA GLU A 159 -5.20 16.95 8.49
C GLU A 159 -4.09 16.10 9.14
N CYS A 160 -3.25 15.45 8.33
CA CYS A 160 -2.08 14.76 8.84
C CYS A 160 -1.12 15.73 9.55
N ARG A 161 -0.82 16.88 8.94
CA ARG A 161 0.07 17.87 9.57
C ARG A 161 -0.47 18.36 10.91
N ILE A 162 -1.75 18.70 10.96
CA ILE A 162 -2.46 19.09 12.18
C ILE A 162 -2.27 18.06 13.30
N TYR A 163 -2.45 16.77 12.99
CA TYR A 163 -2.25 15.70 13.97
C TYR A 163 -0.80 15.62 14.43
N HIS A 164 0.16 15.76 13.52
CA HIS A 164 1.59 15.73 13.86
C HIS A 164 1.99 16.88 14.78
N ASP A 165 1.47 18.09 14.53
CA ASP A 165 1.70 19.25 15.39
C ASP A 165 1.07 19.07 16.76
N ALA A 166 -0.17 18.58 16.82
CA ALA A 166 -0.86 18.27 18.07
C ALA A 166 -0.16 17.17 18.89
N LEU A 167 0.39 16.15 18.22
CA LEU A 167 1.12 15.07 18.88
C LEU A 167 2.49 15.53 19.40
N ALA A 168 3.13 16.48 18.73
CA ALA A 168 4.40 17.06 19.14
C ALA A 168 4.25 18.06 20.29
N ASP A 169 3.10 18.71 20.41
CA ASP A 169 2.81 19.64 21.50
C ASP A 169 2.38 18.90 22.78
N VAL A 170 3.32 18.79 23.72
CA VAL A 170 3.07 18.21 25.06
C VAL A 170 1.99 18.95 25.85
N ASN A 171 1.71 20.21 25.51
CA ASN A 171 0.71 21.03 26.17
C ASN A 171 -0.63 21.03 25.46
N TRP A 172 -0.83 20.27 24.38
CA TRP A 172 -2.04 20.29 23.55
C TRP A 172 -3.34 20.11 24.36
N LYS A 173 -4.36 20.91 24.06
CA LYS A 173 -5.65 20.97 24.79
C LYS A 173 -6.82 20.84 23.83
N CYS A 174 -7.99 20.50 24.38
CA CYS A 174 -9.23 20.44 23.60
C CYS A 174 -9.51 21.72 22.80
N ALA A 175 -9.24 22.89 23.40
CA ALA A 175 -9.43 24.19 22.75
C ALA A 175 -8.48 24.45 21.56
N ASP A 176 -7.39 23.69 21.45
CA ASP A 176 -6.41 23.78 20.35
C ASP A 176 -6.84 22.92 19.14
N MET A 177 -8.03 22.34 19.16
CA MET A 177 -8.59 21.57 18.06
C MET A 177 -8.93 22.50 16.87
N PRO A 178 -8.37 22.25 15.66
CA PRO A 178 -8.39 23.26 14.61
C PRO A 178 -9.68 23.34 13.78
N TYR A 179 -10.50 22.28 13.75
CA TYR A 179 -11.71 22.24 12.91
C TYR A 179 -13.01 22.01 13.69
N ASP A 180 -12.93 21.59 14.96
CA ASP A 180 -14.08 21.41 15.84
C ASP A 180 -13.95 22.32 17.06
N ARG A 181 -14.99 23.08 17.41
CA ARG A 181 -15.03 23.84 18.66
C ARG A 181 -15.33 22.88 19.80
N ILE A 182 -14.29 22.40 20.46
CA ILE A 182 -14.39 21.46 21.57
C ILE A 182 -13.64 21.98 22.79
N THR A 183 -14.21 21.75 23.96
CA THR A 183 -13.71 22.19 25.25
C THR A 183 -13.43 21.00 26.16
N CYS A 184 -12.90 21.26 27.34
CA CYS A 184 -12.69 20.22 28.35
C CYS A 184 -14.00 19.74 28.97
N ASP A 185 -15.08 20.52 28.87
CA ASP A 185 -16.39 20.17 29.44
C ASP A 185 -17.15 19.21 28.53
N ASP A 186 -16.89 19.25 27.22
CA ASP A 186 -17.49 18.33 26.25
C ASP A 186 -17.12 16.87 26.52
N ASP A 187 -18.08 15.98 26.33
CA ASP A 187 -17.92 14.55 26.56
C ASP A 187 -16.86 13.93 25.64
N GLU A 188 -16.15 12.92 26.17
CA GLU A 188 -15.24 12.09 25.38
C GLU A 188 -16.02 11.15 24.46
N GLU A 189 -15.45 10.82 23.30
CA GLU A 189 -15.99 9.76 22.47
C GLU A 189 -16.01 8.42 23.22
N ARG A 190 -17.18 7.79 23.30
CA ARG A 190 -17.36 6.47 23.94
C ARG A 190 -16.35 5.45 23.39
N ALA A 191 -15.75 4.64 24.27
CA ALA A 191 -14.77 3.62 23.93
C ALA A 191 -15.22 2.66 22.80
N SER A 192 -16.50 2.26 22.78
CA SER A 192 -17.05 1.40 21.73
C SER A 192 -17.08 2.04 20.34
N ARG A 193 -16.95 3.37 20.24
CA ARG A 193 -16.87 4.10 18.97
C ARG A 193 -15.43 4.30 18.48
N ARG A 194 -14.45 4.29 19.39
CA ARG A 194 -13.01 4.40 19.05
C ARG A 194 -12.50 3.29 18.12
N VAL A 195 -13.16 2.13 18.10
CA VAL A 195 -12.83 1.03 17.17
C VAL A 195 -13.09 1.40 15.70
N TYR A 196 -13.98 2.36 15.44
CA TYR A 196 -14.32 2.81 14.09
C TYR A 196 -13.32 3.85 13.60
N LYS A 197 -12.14 3.42 13.15
CA LYS A 197 -11.07 4.32 12.68
C LYS A 197 -11.16 4.69 11.20
N GLY A 198 -12.32 4.52 10.56
CA GLY A 198 -12.55 4.98 9.18
C GLY A 198 -11.91 4.12 8.09
N CYS A 199 -11.58 2.85 8.37
CA CYS A 199 -11.12 1.91 7.35
C CYS A 199 -12.26 1.55 6.39
N SER A 200 -12.02 1.68 5.08
CA SER A 200 -13.01 1.39 4.03
C SER A 200 -13.33 -0.09 3.87
N ARG A 201 -12.45 -0.99 4.33
CA ARG A 201 -12.61 -2.44 4.21
C ARG A 201 -13.38 -3.06 5.35
N SER A 202 -13.23 -2.52 6.57
CA SER A 202 -13.92 -3.00 7.75
C SER A 202 -14.02 -1.88 8.79
N PRO A 203 -15.22 -1.59 9.32
CA PRO A 203 -15.40 -0.57 10.35
C PRO A 203 -14.54 -0.82 11.59
N THR A 204 -14.30 -2.07 11.99
CA THR A 204 -13.54 -2.45 13.20
C THR A 204 -12.09 -2.86 12.91
N CYS A 205 -11.56 -2.43 11.75
CA CYS A 205 -10.21 -2.78 11.33
C CYS A 205 -9.15 -2.35 12.36
N ARG A 206 -8.30 -3.29 12.79
CA ARG A 206 -7.21 -3.02 13.73
C ARG A 206 -5.94 -2.45 13.08
N GLY A 207 -5.88 -2.39 11.75
CA GLY A 207 -4.71 -1.92 11.03
C GLY A 207 -4.37 -2.78 9.82
N CYS A 208 -5.16 -2.71 8.75
CA CYS A 208 -4.78 -3.32 7.47
C CYS A 208 -3.77 -2.45 6.71
N THR A 209 -3.14 -3.04 5.71
CA THR A 209 -2.15 -2.38 4.84
C THR A 209 -2.72 -1.19 4.07
N SER A 210 -4.04 -1.07 3.94
CA SER A 210 -4.67 0.10 3.31
C SER A 210 -4.99 1.24 4.28
N CYS A 211 -4.94 1.01 5.60
CA CYS A 211 -5.23 2.05 6.60
C CYS A 211 -4.04 2.44 7.46
N VAL A 212 -3.03 1.57 7.58
CA VAL A 212 -1.73 1.90 8.18
C VAL A 212 -0.83 2.44 7.09
N CYS A 213 -0.38 3.68 7.26
CA CYS A 213 0.54 4.32 6.33
C CYS A 213 1.99 3.98 6.71
N PHE A 214 2.81 3.66 5.70
CA PHE A 214 4.24 3.41 5.85
C PHE A 214 5.11 4.58 5.34
N GLY A 215 4.54 5.77 5.21
CA GLY A 215 5.28 7.00 4.85
C GLY A 215 5.02 7.53 3.45
N CYS A 216 3.75 7.63 3.03
CA CYS A 216 3.39 8.32 1.79
C CYS A 216 3.59 9.84 1.89
N GLU A 217 3.57 10.54 0.76
CA GLU A 217 3.85 12.00 0.66
C GLU A 217 2.89 12.91 1.44
N ILE A 218 1.72 12.38 1.84
CA ILE A 218 0.74 13.09 2.67
C ILE A 218 0.97 12.90 4.18
N CYS A 219 1.71 11.86 4.59
CA CYS A 219 2.08 11.61 6.00
C CYS A 219 3.55 11.88 6.31
N ARG A 220 4.39 12.04 5.28
CA ARG A 220 5.83 12.27 5.44
C ARG A 220 6.12 13.76 5.50
N PHE A 221 6.64 14.22 6.63
CA PHE A 221 7.05 15.59 6.85
C PHE A 221 8.52 15.62 7.27
N SER A 222 9.39 16.16 6.41
CA SER A 222 10.84 16.22 6.66
C SER A 222 11.22 17.15 7.83
N ASP A 223 10.33 18.09 8.13
CA ASP A 223 10.43 19.08 9.19
C ASP A 223 9.72 18.65 10.48
N CYS A 224 9.14 17.44 10.53
CA CYS A 224 8.48 16.91 11.72
C CYS A 224 9.41 15.97 12.49
N GLY A 225 9.68 16.30 13.76
CA GLY A 225 10.53 15.51 14.66
C GLY A 225 9.83 14.34 15.35
N CYS A 226 8.60 13.98 15.00
CA CYS A 226 7.92 12.86 15.66
C CYS A 226 8.52 11.51 15.22
N GLN A 227 8.47 10.51 16.10
CA GLN A 227 9.04 9.19 15.83
C GLN A 227 8.50 8.58 14.52
N THR A 228 7.21 8.74 14.24
CA THR A 228 6.58 8.27 13.00
C THR A 228 7.19 8.88 11.74
N CYS A 229 7.42 10.21 11.70
CA CYS A 229 8.04 10.87 10.55
C CYS A 229 9.53 10.52 10.41
N ILE A 230 10.23 10.35 11.54
CA ILE A 230 11.63 9.90 11.56
C ILE A 230 11.71 8.48 10.97
N ASP A 231 10.84 7.56 11.40
CA ASP A 231 10.78 6.20 10.89
C ASP A 231 10.44 6.17 9.39
N PHE A 232 9.45 6.95 8.96
CA PHE A 232 9.12 7.09 7.54
C PHE A 232 10.30 7.61 6.70
N THR A 233 11.06 8.57 7.23
CA THR A 233 12.20 9.16 6.49
C THR A 233 13.41 8.23 6.47
N ARG A 234 13.68 7.51 7.56
CA ARG A 234 14.78 6.56 7.66
C ARG A 234 14.56 5.33 6.79
N ASN A 235 13.34 4.79 6.79
CA ASN A 235 12.98 3.62 5.99
C ASN A 235 12.87 3.92 4.48
N ALA A 236 12.86 5.18 4.08
CA ALA A 236 12.82 5.61 2.68
C ALA A 236 14.21 5.91 2.08
N LYS A 237 15.30 5.82 2.87
CA LYS A 237 16.69 6.12 2.45
C LYS A 237 17.53 4.88 2.13
N THR A 238 16.89 3.74 1.90
CA THR A 238 17.52 2.45 1.54
C THR A 238 16.84 1.91 0.30
#